data_AF-A0A368HBW3-F1
#
_entry.id   AF-A0A368HBW3-F1
#
_cell.length_a   1.000
_cell.length_b   1.000
_cell.length_c   1.000
_cell.angle_alpha   90.00
_cell.angle_beta   90.00
_cell.angle_gamma   90.00
#
_symmetry.space_group_name_H-M   'P 1'
#
loop_
_entity.id
_entity.type
_entity.pdbx_description
1 polymer ?
#
loop_
_entity_poly.entity_id
_entity_poly.type
_entity_poly.pdbx_seq_one_letter_code
_entity_poly.pdbx_strand_id
1 'polypeptide(L)'
;MEEAMIKADGHSHLWIQENSKKCPKCSIPIQKIEGCNKMTCAVCKTYFCWLCEEQLNQKDPYSHFQYGACRDQLFDVPEEPDDDDDGEEGEGH
;
A
#
# COMPACT_ATOMS: atom_id res chain seq x y z
N MET A 1 32.76 -11.51 31.99
CA MET A 1 33.14 -12.12 30.71
C MET A 1 31.86 -12.64 30.11
N GLU A 2 31.14 -11.98 29.22
CA GLU A 2 31.30 -10.77 28.41
C GLU A 2 29.84 -10.34 28.13
N GLU A 3 29.41 -9.18 28.59
CA GLU A 3 29.11 -8.03 27.73
C GLU A 3 28.35 -8.38 26.44
N ALA A 4 27.04 -8.08 26.39
CA ALA A 4 26.37 -7.93 25.10
C ALA A 4 25.32 -6.79 25.10
N MET A 5 25.86 -5.58 24.98
CA MET A 5 25.54 -4.56 23.96
C MET A 5 24.06 -4.20 23.72
N ILE A 6 23.70 -2.99 24.16
CA ILE A 6 22.83 -1.99 23.50
C ILE A 6 22.02 -2.54 22.32
N LYS A 7 20.73 -2.85 22.56
CA LYS A 7 19.76 -3.08 21.48
C LYS A 7 19.36 -1.71 20.93
N ALA A 8 20.25 -1.15 20.12
CA ALA A 8 19.97 0.01 19.30
C ALA A 8 18.77 -0.31 18.40
N ASP A 9 17.87 0.65 18.36
CA ASP A 9 16.64 0.83 17.58
C ASP A 9 16.72 0.36 16.11
N GLY A 10 16.72 -0.96 15.90
CA GLY A 10 16.55 -1.58 14.57
C GLY A 10 15.16 -1.39 13.93
N HIS A 11 14.32 -0.49 14.45
CA HIS A 11 13.01 -0.19 13.87
C HIS A 11 13.05 0.92 12.82
N SER A 12 14.16 1.65 12.69
CA SER A 12 14.21 2.90 11.90
C SER A 12 14.60 2.72 10.42
N HIS A 13 14.98 1.53 9.97
CA HIS A 13 15.39 1.32 8.57
C HIS A 13 14.45 0.42 7.76
N LEU A 14 13.72 -0.49 8.42
CA LEU A 14 12.78 -1.41 7.77
C LEU A 14 11.47 -0.71 7.36
N TRP A 15 10.99 0.24 8.17
CA TRP A 15 9.72 0.93 7.91
C TRP A 15 9.71 1.78 6.61
N ILE A 16 10.85 2.33 6.19
CA ILE A 16 10.93 3.18 4.98
C ILE A 16 10.90 2.33 3.70
N GLN A 17 11.45 1.11 3.75
CA GLN A 17 11.46 0.20 2.61
C GLN A 17 10.08 -0.40 2.34
N GLU A 18 9.25 -0.58 3.36
CA GLU A 18 7.91 -1.16 3.20
C GLU A 18 6.87 -0.16 2.67
N ASN A 19 7.12 1.15 2.81
CA ASN A 19 6.12 2.18 2.49
C ASN A 19 6.42 3.01 1.23
N SER A 20 7.48 2.68 0.48
CA SER A 20 7.85 3.43 -0.73
C SER A 20 8.26 2.53 -1.90
N LYS A 21 7.81 2.89 -3.11
CA LYS A 21 8.17 2.22 -4.37
C LYS A 21 8.78 3.21 -5.36
N LYS A 22 9.62 2.71 -6.25
CA LYS A 22 10.32 3.56 -7.23
C LYS A 22 9.44 3.81 -8.45
N CYS A 23 9.44 5.04 -8.95
CA CYS A 23 8.80 5.35 -10.23
C CYS A 23 9.47 4.56 -11.36
N PRO A 24 8.74 3.81 -12.20
CA PRO A 24 9.35 3.03 -13.29
C PRO A 24 10.00 3.89 -14.38
N LYS A 25 9.68 5.18 -14.45
CA LYS A 25 10.22 6.10 -15.47
C LYS A 25 11.45 6.89 -15.00
N CYS A 26 11.42 7.41 -13.78
CA CYS A 26 12.47 8.30 -13.27
C CYS A 26 13.13 7.82 -11.97
N SER A 27 12.77 6.63 -11.49
CA SER A 27 13.38 5.93 -10.35
C SER A 27 13.34 6.65 -9.01
N ILE A 28 12.59 7.76 -8.91
CA ILE A 28 12.40 8.46 -7.63
C ILE A 28 11.54 7.60 -6.70
N PRO A 29 11.82 7.60 -5.38
CA PRO A 29 10.97 6.94 -4.41
C PRO A 29 9.65 7.72 -4.25
N ILE A 30 8.54 6.99 -4.24
CA ILE A 30 7.18 7.49 -4.07
C ILE A 30 6.57 6.72 -2.90
N GLN A 31 6.04 7.45 -1.90
CA GLN A 31 5.31 6.85 -0.79
C GLN A 31 3.91 6.43 -1.25
N LYS A 32 3.39 5.32 -0.72
CA LYS A 32 2.00 4.90 -1.00
C LYS A 32 1.06 5.98 -0.49
N ILE A 33 0.12 6.39 -1.33
CA ILE A 33 -1.07 7.12 -0.86
C ILE A 33 -2.15 6.07 -0.73
N GLU A 34 -2.76 5.98 0.44
CA GLU A 34 -3.79 4.97 0.72
C GLU A 34 -4.99 5.08 -0.22
N GLY A 35 -5.69 3.96 -0.42
CA GLY A 35 -6.95 3.90 -1.15
C GLY A 35 -6.87 3.66 -2.67
N CYS A 36 -5.72 3.77 -3.35
CA CYS A 36 -5.67 3.43 -4.79
C CYS A 36 -4.31 2.93 -5.28
N ASN A 37 -4.33 1.82 -6.03
CA ASN A 37 -3.15 1.22 -6.65
C ASN A 37 -2.70 1.94 -7.94
N LYS A 38 -3.51 2.86 -8.50
CA LYS A 38 -3.11 3.71 -9.63
C LYS A 38 -2.39 4.96 -9.12
N MET A 39 -1.07 4.88 -9.02
CA MET A 39 -0.23 5.94 -8.48
C MET A 39 0.24 6.92 -9.56
N THR A 40 0.57 8.16 -9.15
CA THR A 40 1.09 9.21 -10.03
C THR A 40 2.42 9.72 -9.51
N CYS A 41 3.45 9.72 -10.36
CA CYS A 41 4.75 10.27 -9.98
C CYS A 41 4.67 11.80 -9.80
N ALA A 42 5.09 12.28 -8.62
CA ALA A 42 5.05 13.70 -8.30
C ALA A 42 5.96 14.56 -9.20
N VAL A 43 7.06 13.99 -9.70
CA VAL A 43 8.05 14.69 -10.53
C VAL A 43 7.73 14.56 -12.01
N CYS A 44 7.69 13.33 -12.55
CA CYS A 44 7.55 13.12 -13.99
C CYS A 44 6.10 12.92 -14.46
N LYS A 45 5.13 13.00 -13.54
CA LYS A 45 3.67 12.87 -13.78
C LYS A 45 3.22 11.59 -14.47
N THR A 46 4.08 10.56 -14.47
CA THR A 46 3.77 9.26 -15.06
C THR A 46 2.89 8.45 -14.11
N TYR A 47 1.86 7.82 -14.66
CA TYR A 47 1.02 6.87 -13.94
C TYR A 47 1.70 5.50 -13.88
N PHE A 48 1.58 4.81 -12.75
CA PHE A 48 2.10 3.46 -12.59
C PHE A 48 1.22 2.66 -11.62
N CYS A 49 1.25 1.34 -11.73
CA CYS A 49 0.55 0.45 -10.81
C CYS A 49 1.42 0.22 -9.58
N TRP A 50 0.86 0.43 -8.39
CA TRP A 50 1.53 0.15 -7.13
C TRP A 50 1.82 -1.34 -6.95
N LEU A 51 0.97 -2.22 -7.47
CA LEU A 51 1.10 -3.67 -7.26
C LEU A 51 2.25 -4.27 -8.08
N CYS A 52 2.24 -4.03 -9.40
CA CYS A 52 3.24 -4.60 -10.30
C CYS A 52 4.40 -3.66 -10.65
N GLU A 53 4.38 -2.41 -10.17
CA GLU A 53 5.42 -1.40 -10.43
C GLU A 53 5.58 -1.00 -11.90
N GLU A 54 4.62 -1.39 -12.77
CA GLU A 54 4.65 -1.08 -14.19
C GLU A 54 4.06 0.29 -14.51
N GLN A 55 4.58 0.91 -15.57
CA GLN A 55 4.05 2.15 -16.11
C GLN A 55 2.66 1.92 -16.73
N LEU A 56 1.70 2.76 -16.34
CA LEU A 56 0.35 2.77 -16.89
C LEU A 56 0.24 3.68 -18.12
N ASN A 57 -0.79 3.45 -18.93
CA ASN A 57 -1.10 4.29 -20.08
C ASN A 57 -1.47 5.72 -19.63
N GLN A 58 -0.91 6.74 -20.28
CA GLN A 58 -1.16 8.14 -19.94
C GLN A 58 -2.58 8.61 -20.32
N LYS A 59 -3.18 8.03 -21.36
CA LYS A 59 -4.53 8.37 -21.83
C LYS A 59 -5.61 7.59 -21.08
N ASP A 60 -5.31 6.35 -20.72
CA ASP A 60 -6.27 5.47 -20.05
C ASP A 60 -5.59 4.56 -19.00
N PRO A 61 -5.21 5.12 -17.83
CA PRO A 61 -4.49 4.37 -16.81
C PRO A 61 -5.34 3.31 -16.10
N TYR A 62 -6.67 3.36 -16.23
CA TYR A 62 -7.58 2.44 -15.57
C TYR A 62 -7.76 1.11 -16.31
N SER A 63 -7.50 1.08 -17.62
CA SER A 63 -7.52 -0.15 -18.44
C SER A 63 -6.69 -1.29 -17.86
N HIS A 64 -5.60 -0.98 -17.17
CA HIS A 64 -4.74 -1.97 -16.50
C HIS A 64 -5.48 -2.81 -15.46
N PHE A 65 -6.49 -2.24 -14.79
CA PHE A 65 -7.26 -2.93 -13.75
C PHE A 65 -8.47 -3.68 -14.28
N GLN A 66 -8.69 -3.69 -15.60
CA GLN A 66 -9.80 -4.42 -16.22
C GLN A 66 -9.43 -5.86 -16.58
N TYR A 67 -8.13 -6.16 -16.79
CA TYR A 67 -7.65 -7.44 -17.29
C TYR A 67 -6.28 -7.80 -16.67
N GLY A 68 -5.92 -9.09 -16.72
CA GLY A 68 -4.61 -9.57 -16.27
C GLY A 68 -4.46 -9.69 -14.75
N ALA A 69 -3.21 -9.64 -14.27
CA ALA A 69 -2.87 -9.94 -12.88
C ALA A 69 -3.35 -8.89 -11.87
N CYS A 70 -3.60 -7.64 -12.31
CA CYS A 70 -4.09 -6.55 -11.45
C CYS A 70 -5.60 -6.28 -11.66
N ARG A 71 -6.34 -7.23 -12.25
CA ARG A 71 -7.77 -7.10 -12.49
C ARG A 71 -8.54 -6.91 -11.17
N ASP A 72 -9.45 -5.93 -11.14
CA ASP A 72 -10.28 -5.58 -9.99
C ASP A 72 -9.49 -5.13 -8.74
N GLN A 73 -8.20 -4.78 -8.89
CA GLN A 73 -7.32 -4.37 -7.80
C GLN A 73 -7.06 -2.85 -7.78
N LEU A 74 -7.99 -2.02 -8.25
CA LEU A 74 -7.79 -0.57 -8.32
C LEU A 74 -7.77 0.08 -6.93
N PHE A 75 -8.66 -0.35 -6.04
CA PHE A 75 -8.79 0.19 -4.69
C PHE A 75 -8.15 -0.76 -3.68
N ASP A 76 -7.50 -0.16 -2.69
CA ASP A 76 -6.95 -0.84 -1.52
C ASP A 76 -8.02 -0.68 -0.44
N VAL A 77 -8.90 -1.67 -0.30
CA VAL A 77 -9.95 -1.66 0.73
C VAL A 77 -9.30 -2.18 2.01
N PRO A 78 -9.18 -1.36 3.07
CA PRO A 78 -8.80 -1.89 4.37
C PRO A 78 -9.87 -2.88 4.83
N GLU A 79 -9.43 -4.01 5.36
CA GLU A 79 -10.29 -5.00 6.00
C GLU A 79 -10.85 -4.33 7.27
N GLU A 80 -12.01 -3.70 7.18
CA GLU A 80 -12.72 -3.22 8.36
C GLU A 80 -13.07 -4.47 9.20
N PRO A 81 -12.65 -4.55 10.47
CA PRO A 81 -13.07 -5.65 11.32
C PRO A 81 -14.59 -5.60 11.45
N ASP A 82 -15.27 -6.72 11.19
CA ASP A 82 -16.70 -6.89 11.45
C ASP A 82 -16.94 -6.70 12.96
N ASP A 83 -17.28 -5.48 13.38
CA ASP A 83 -17.79 -5.18 14.71
C ASP A 83 -19.28 -5.59 14.75
N ASP A 84 -19.54 -6.90 14.73
CA ASP A 84 -20.81 -7.48 15.18
C ASP A 84 -20.86 -7.43 16.72
N ASP A 85 -21.01 -6.22 17.28
CA ASP A 85 -21.46 -6.03 18.67
C ASP A 85 -22.99 -6.14 18.71
N ASP A 86 -23.51 -7.37 18.60
CA ASP A 86 -24.88 -7.70 19.00
C ASP A 86 -24.88 -7.83 20.53
N GLY A 87 -25.07 -6.70 21.21
CA GLY A 87 -25.26 -6.66 22.65
C GLY A 87 -26.54 -7.40 23.03
N GLU A 88 -26.42 -8.68 23.41
CA GLU A 88 -27.52 -9.42 24.03
C GLU A 88 -27.99 -8.69 25.30
N GLU A 89 -29.18 -8.12 25.22
CA GLU A 89 -29.96 -7.63 26.35
C GLU A 89 -30.45 -8.82 27.20
N GLY A 90 -29.73 -9.08 28.29
CA GLY A 90 -30.11 -10.09 29.27
C GLY A 90 -31.45 -9.76 29.95
N GLU A 91 -32.49 -10.47 29.56
CA GLU A 91 -33.74 -10.58 30.32
C GLU A 91 -33.62 -11.67 31.40
N GLY A 92 -33.39 -11.24 32.64
CA GLY A 92 -33.41 -12.09 33.82
C GLY A 92 -34.82 -12.58 34.15
N HIS A 93 -34.95 -13.88 34.39
CA HIS A 93 -36.10 -14.52 35.03
C HIS A 93 -35.81 -14.80 36.52
#